data_AF-A0A7Y1TCB0-F1
#
_entry.id   AF-A0A7Y1TCB0-F1
#
_cell.length_a   1.000
_cell.length_b   1.000
_cell.length_c   1.000
_cell.angle_alpha   90.00
_cell.angle_beta   90.00
_cell.angle_gamma   90.00
#
_symmetry.space_group_name_H-M   'P 1'
#
loop_
_entity.id
_entity.type
_entity.pdbx_description
1 polymer ?
#
loop_
_entity_poly.entity_id
_entity_poly.type
_entity_poly.pdbx_seq_one_letter_code
_entity_poly.pdbx_strand_id
1 'polypeptide(L)'
;VTGGRVESGRAANSVFSAVARYYHRQSEKRLFYSTISVTVGRDLDRDNPVTIGGDNGLRGYPLRYQSGDSKLLVTLEQRYFTDWYPFRLVRIGGAVFADAGRVWGNNAQNERRYDWLADVGFGLRFAPTRSSAGKMVHLDIAFPLGGDASIDTVQILLESKRSF
;
A
#
# COMPACT_ATOMS: atom_id res chain seq x y z
N VAL A 1 12.07 6.59 7.87
CA VAL A 1 12.81 7.58 7.06
C VAL A 1 12.54 8.94 7.66
N THR A 2 13.58 9.72 7.91
CA THR A 2 13.49 11.08 8.45
C THR A 2 14.19 12.02 7.48
N GLY A 3 13.51 13.08 7.08
CA GLY A 3 14.05 14.12 6.18
C GLY A 3 13.55 15.48 6.63
N GLY A 4 14.38 16.51 6.52
CA GLY A 4 14.01 17.86 6.93
C GLY A 4 15.00 18.90 6.41
N ARG A 5 14.54 20.13 6.21
CA ARG A 5 15.36 21.26 5.79
C ARG A 5 15.26 22.37 6.84
N VAL A 6 16.38 22.98 7.20
CA VAL A 6 16.36 24.14 8.10
C VAL A 6 16.46 25.39 7.24
N GLU A 7 15.47 26.27 7.35
CA GLU A 7 15.44 27.53 6.62
C GLU A 7 15.26 28.67 7.63
N SER A 8 16.17 29.64 7.63
CA SER A 8 16.14 30.82 8.51
C SER A 8 15.98 30.53 10.01
N GLY A 9 16.62 29.45 10.48
CA GLY A 9 16.59 29.06 11.91
C GLY A 9 15.30 28.37 12.37
N ARG A 10 14.37 28.05 11.46
CA ARG A 10 13.20 27.22 11.73
C ARG A 10 13.30 25.91 10.95
N ALA A 11 12.91 24.79 11.58
CA ALA A 11 12.77 23.53 10.88
C ALA A 11 11.54 23.61 9.97
N ALA A 12 11.74 23.51 8.66
CA ALA A 12 10.70 23.51 7.65
C ALA A 12 10.74 22.19 6.87
N ASN A 13 9.63 21.79 6.24
CA ASN A 13 9.54 20.59 5.42
C ASN A 13 10.09 19.33 6.13
N SER A 14 9.70 19.15 7.39
CA SER A 14 10.17 18.03 8.21
C SER A 14 9.20 16.86 8.10
N VAL A 15 9.71 15.70 7.69
CA VAL A 15 8.94 14.45 7.55
C VAL A 15 9.56 13.39 8.45
N PHE A 16 8.72 12.84 9.32
CA PHE A 16 9.01 11.63 10.08
C PHE A 16 8.16 10.48 9.53
N SER A 17 8.77 9.33 9.23
CA SER A 17 8.05 8.12 8.82
C SER A 17 8.52 6.90 9.60
N ALA A 18 7.58 6.20 10.23
CA ALA A 18 7.76 4.95 10.94
C ALA A 18 6.93 3.84 10.30
N VAL A 19 7.51 2.65 10.14
CA VAL A 19 6.82 1.49 9.56
C VAL A 19 7.11 0.27 10.43
N ALA A 20 6.07 -0.36 10.95
CA ALA A 20 6.12 -1.63 11.64
C ALA A 20 5.60 -2.73 10.70
N ARG A 21 6.33 -3.85 10.61
CA ARG A 21 5.95 -5.02 9.80
C ARG A 21 5.95 -6.25 10.67
N TYR A 22 4.90 -7.06 10.56
CA TYR A 22 4.76 -8.31 11.30
C TYR A 22 4.46 -9.45 10.34
N TYR A 23 5.17 -10.57 10.53
CA TYR A 23 5.06 -11.78 9.74
C TYR A 23 4.79 -12.95 10.67
N HIS A 24 3.70 -13.68 10.40
CA HIS A 24 3.36 -14.87 11.15
C HIS A 24 3.06 -16.03 10.20
N ARG A 25 4.02 -16.96 10.11
CA ARG A 25 3.87 -18.18 9.32
C ARG A 25 3.04 -19.18 10.12
N GLN A 26 1.77 -19.29 9.78
CA GLN A 26 0.85 -20.23 10.42
C GLN A 26 1.10 -21.67 9.97
N SER A 27 1.55 -21.85 8.73
CA SER A 27 1.96 -23.15 8.18
C SER A 27 2.90 -22.94 7.00
N GLU A 28 3.42 -24.02 6.41
CA GLU A 28 4.19 -23.94 5.15
C GLU A 28 3.42 -23.23 4.03
N LYS A 29 2.09 -23.33 4.03
CA LYS A 29 1.19 -22.83 2.99
C LYS A 29 0.42 -21.57 3.37
N ARG A 30 0.57 -21.06 4.60
CA ARG A 30 -0.20 -19.89 5.08
C ARG A 30 0.72 -18.91 5.80
N LEU A 31 0.73 -17.67 5.32
CA LEU A 31 1.49 -16.57 5.90
C LEU A 31 0.57 -15.39 6.13
N PHE A 32 0.44 -15.00 7.39
CA PHE A 32 -0.16 -13.74 7.75
C PHE A 32 0.89 -12.64 7.73
N TYR A 33 0.57 -11.52 7.10
CA TYR A 33 1.40 -10.34 7.01
C TYR A 33 0.58 -9.13 7.43
N SER A 34 1.16 -8.26 8.26
CA SER A 34 0.56 -6.99 8.59
C SER A 34 1.59 -5.88 8.60
N THR A 35 1.16 -4.68 8.24
CA THR A 35 1.98 -3.48 8.23
C THR A 35 1.22 -2.32 8.80
N ILE A 36 1.91 -1.52 9.61
CA ILE A 36 1.41 -0.24 10.10
C ILE A 36 2.45 0.80 9.68
N SER A 37 2.01 1.82 8.95
CA SER A 37 2.84 2.91 8.47
C SER A 37 2.28 4.24 8.95
N VAL A 38 3.11 5.02 9.62
CA VAL A 38 2.79 6.36 10.11
C VAL A 38 3.77 7.33 9.47
N THR A 39 3.24 8.38 8.86
CA THR A 39 4.03 9.51 8.37
C THR A 39 3.47 10.78 8.98
N VAL A 40 4.34 11.59 9.57
CA VAL A 40 4.01 12.89 10.16
C VAL A 40 4.90 13.93 9.50
N GLY A 41 4.27 14.84 8.77
CA GLY A 41 4.90 16.01 8.18
C GLY A 41 4.59 17.28 8.97
N ARG A 42 5.53 18.23 8.96
CA ARG A 42 5.36 19.56 9.54
C ARG A 42 5.88 20.61 8.57
N ASP A 43 5.03 21.60 8.29
CA ASP A 43 5.30 22.70 7.37
C ASP A 43 5.89 22.22 6.04
N LEU A 44 5.20 21.26 5.40
CA LEU A 44 5.62 20.68 4.14
C LEU A 44 5.51 21.70 3.00
N ASP A 45 6.52 21.71 2.14
CA ASP A 45 6.48 22.47 0.90
C ASP A 45 5.34 21.92 0.01
N ARG A 46 4.70 22.77 -0.79
CA ARG A 46 3.60 22.37 -1.69
C ARG A 46 4.00 21.28 -2.69
N ASP A 47 5.30 21.13 -2.94
CA ASP A 47 5.87 20.14 -3.86
C ASP A 47 6.10 18.76 -3.21
N ASN A 48 5.89 18.64 -1.89
CA ASN A 48 6.06 17.38 -1.15
C ASN A 48 4.86 17.03 -0.23
N PRO A 49 3.62 16.98 -0.75
CA PRO A 49 2.46 16.63 0.05
C PRO A 49 2.47 15.13 0.41
N VAL A 50 2.04 14.79 1.63
CA VAL A 50 1.83 13.39 2.02
C VAL A 50 0.52 12.92 1.39
N THR A 51 0.61 11.95 0.48
CA THR A 51 -0.56 11.40 -0.25
C THR A 51 -0.88 9.96 0.15
N ILE A 52 -2.15 9.59 -0.03
CA ILE A 52 -2.65 8.22 0.11
C ILE A 52 -3.49 7.86 -1.12
N GLY A 53 -3.37 6.62 -1.60
CA GLY A 53 -4.02 6.12 -2.81
C GLY A 53 -3.47 4.76 -3.26
N GLY A 54 -3.85 4.31 -4.46
CA GLY A 54 -3.52 3.00 -5.03
C GLY A 54 -2.04 2.64 -5.05
N ASP A 55 -1.17 3.62 -5.28
CA ASP A 55 0.29 3.46 -5.31
C ASP A 55 0.95 3.46 -3.93
N ASN A 56 0.27 4.00 -2.92
CA ASN A 56 0.83 4.27 -1.61
C ASN A 56 0.08 3.56 -0.47
N GLY A 57 -0.64 2.50 -0.81
CA GLY A 57 -1.13 1.49 0.14
C GLY A 57 -2.65 1.30 0.21
N LEU A 58 -3.44 2.10 -0.50
CA LEU A 58 -4.90 1.91 -0.61
C LEU A 58 -5.22 1.39 -2.01
N ARG A 59 -5.02 0.09 -2.23
CA ARG A 59 -5.06 -0.54 -3.58
C ARG A 59 -6.41 -0.38 -4.28
N GLY A 60 -7.48 -0.19 -3.50
CA GLY A 60 -8.83 0.03 -4.01
C GLY A 60 -9.13 1.46 -4.47
N TYR A 61 -8.21 2.40 -4.34
CA TYR A 61 -8.43 3.82 -4.64
C TYR A 61 -7.54 4.33 -5.79
N PRO A 62 -7.95 5.41 -6.48
CA PRO A 62 -7.11 6.10 -7.45
C PRO A 62 -5.75 6.53 -6.88
N LEU A 63 -4.80 6.79 -7.79
CA LEU A 63 -3.50 7.32 -7.42
C LEU A 63 -3.65 8.68 -6.73
N ARG A 64 -2.94 8.87 -5.61
CA ARG A 64 -2.93 10.15 -4.84
C ARG A 64 -4.33 10.70 -4.53
N TYR A 65 -5.25 9.81 -4.15
CA TYR A 65 -6.66 10.14 -3.91
C TYR A 65 -6.91 11.19 -2.82
N GLN A 66 -6.11 11.20 -1.74
CA GLN A 66 -6.15 12.28 -0.74
C GLN A 66 -4.74 12.74 -0.36
N SER A 67 -4.62 14.01 0.01
CA SER A 67 -3.40 14.62 0.53
C SER A 67 -3.60 15.29 1.88
N GLY A 68 -2.53 15.30 2.67
CA GLY A 68 -2.44 16.02 3.95
C GLY A 68 -0.99 16.18 4.39
N ASP A 69 -0.80 16.59 5.64
CA ASP A 69 0.54 16.68 6.24
C ASP A 69 0.97 15.34 6.84
N SER A 70 0.01 14.53 7.27
CA SER A 70 0.26 13.28 7.98
C SER A 70 -0.67 12.18 7.49
N LYS A 71 -0.20 10.94 7.56
CA LYS A 71 -0.98 9.75 7.23
C LYS A 71 -0.73 8.59 8.18
N LEU A 72 -1.78 7.80 8.39
CA LEU A 72 -1.72 6.48 8.98
C LEU A 72 -2.25 5.49 7.94
N LEU A 73 -1.55 4.39 7.76
CA LEU A 73 -1.95 3.28 6.90
C LEU A 73 -1.73 1.97 7.64
N VAL A 74 -2.73 1.10 7.59
CA VAL A 74 -2.69 -0.26 8.10
C VAL A 74 -3.05 -1.20 6.96
N THR A 75 -2.19 -2.18 6.72
CA THR A 75 -2.40 -3.25 5.73
C THR A 75 -2.41 -4.58 6.44
N LEU A 76 -3.46 -5.36 6.24
CA LEU A 76 -3.55 -6.75 6.67
C LEU A 76 -3.61 -7.62 5.41
N GLU A 77 -2.77 -8.64 5.34
CA GLU A 77 -2.72 -9.53 4.19
C GLU A 77 -2.53 -10.98 4.64
N GLN A 78 -3.44 -11.84 4.20
CA GLN A 78 -3.34 -13.28 4.40
C GLN A 78 -2.95 -13.93 3.08
N ARG A 79 -1.81 -14.61 3.07
CA ARG A 79 -1.26 -15.28 1.89
C ARG A 79 -1.44 -16.78 1.98
N TYR A 80 -1.91 -17.37 0.90
CA TYR A 80 -2.08 -18.80 0.71
C TYR A 80 -1.17 -19.27 -0.42
N PHE A 81 -0.24 -20.17 -0.12
CA PHE A 81 0.63 -20.79 -1.10
C PHE A 81 0.05 -22.15 -1.47
N THR A 82 -0.35 -22.31 -2.72
CA THR A 82 -0.83 -23.60 -3.22
C THR A 82 0.34 -24.33 -3.86
N ASP A 83 0.47 -25.62 -3.58
CA ASP A 83 1.39 -26.50 -4.31
C ASP A 83 0.76 -26.97 -5.63
N TRP A 84 -0.03 -26.11 -6.28
CA TRP A 84 -0.51 -26.43 -7.60
C TRP A 84 0.66 -26.27 -8.54
N TYR A 85 1.15 -27.42 -8.99
CA TYR A 85 2.43 -27.63 -9.64
C TYR A 85 2.24 -28.15 -11.08
N PRO A 86 1.41 -27.50 -11.94
CA PRO A 86 1.23 -27.97 -13.30
C PRO A 86 2.60 -27.99 -14.01
N PHE A 87 3.03 -29.17 -14.40
CA PHE A 87 4.28 -29.45 -15.11
C PHE A 87 5.59 -29.01 -14.39
N ARG A 88 5.55 -28.67 -13.10
CA ARG A 88 6.69 -28.13 -12.33
C ARG A 88 7.24 -26.78 -12.82
N LEU A 89 6.42 -25.99 -13.50
CA LEU A 89 6.84 -24.74 -14.15
C LEU A 89 6.43 -23.46 -13.42
N VAL A 90 5.33 -23.49 -12.65
CA VAL A 90 4.77 -22.30 -12.00
C VAL A 90 4.21 -22.67 -10.63
N ARG A 91 4.53 -21.86 -9.61
CA ARG A 91 3.85 -21.87 -8.31
C ARG A 91 2.78 -20.79 -8.31
N ILE A 92 1.56 -21.17 -7.93
CA ILE A 92 0.42 -20.27 -7.83
C ILE A 92 0.10 -20.06 -6.35
N GLY A 93 0.08 -18.80 -5.95
CA GLY A 93 -0.39 -18.38 -4.63
C GLY A 93 -1.60 -17.46 -4.76
N GLY A 94 -2.46 -17.50 -3.75
CA GLY A 94 -3.50 -16.51 -3.54
C GLY A 94 -3.17 -15.62 -2.36
N ALA A 95 -3.75 -14.44 -2.30
CA ALA A 95 -3.80 -13.63 -1.09
C ALA A 95 -5.12 -12.90 -1.00
N VAL A 96 -5.52 -12.60 0.22
CA VAL A 96 -6.60 -11.67 0.50
C VAL A 96 -6.02 -10.57 1.36
N PHE A 97 -6.46 -9.34 1.14
CA PHE A 97 -5.96 -8.18 1.85
C PHE A 97 -7.07 -7.22 2.23
N ALA A 98 -6.79 -6.46 3.27
CA ALA A 98 -7.59 -5.34 3.72
C ALA A 98 -6.64 -4.20 4.05
N ASP A 99 -6.89 -3.05 3.45
CA ASP A 99 -6.12 -1.83 3.68
C ASP A 99 -7.05 -0.78 4.31
N ALA A 100 -6.54 -0.05 5.30
CA ALA A 100 -7.24 1.03 5.96
C ALA A 100 -6.28 2.18 6.18
N GLY A 101 -6.69 3.39 5.80
CA GLY A 101 -5.84 4.55 5.82
C GLY A 101 -6.60 5.83 6.11
N ARG A 102 -5.87 6.80 6.65
CA ARG A 102 -6.40 8.13 6.94
C ARG A 102 -5.30 9.16 6.77
N VAL A 103 -5.65 10.30 6.18
CA VAL A 103 -4.80 11.49 6.15
C VAL A 103 -5.39 12.58 7.03
N TRP A 104 -4.54 13.46 7.54
CA TRP A 104 -4.92 14.66 8.29
C TRP A 104 -3.85 15.74 8.15
N GLY A 105 -4.17 16.94 8.62
CA GLY A 105 -3.31 18.12 8.50
C GLY A 105 -3.77 19.03 7.38
N ASN A 106 -3.02 20.11 7.15
CA ASN A 106 -3.35 21.04 6.07
C ASN A 106 -3.15 20.37 4.73
N ASN A 107 -4.09 20.63 3.82
CA ASN A 107 -3.97 20.21 2.44
C ASN A 107 -3.66 21.45 1.60
N ALA A 108 -2.55 21.42 0.86
CA ALA A 108 -2.20 22.48 -0.08
C ALA A 108 -3.29 22.71 -1.14
N GLN A 109 -4.13 21.70 -1.39
CA GLN A 109 -5.22 21.70 -2.38
C GLN A 109 -6.61 22.01 -1.79
N ASN A 110 -6.75 22.28 -0.48
CA ASN A 110 -8.06 22.53 0.17
C ASN A 110 -9.14 21.45 -0.08
N GLU A 111 -8.75 20.23 -0.44
CA GLU A 111 -9.69 19.13 -0.67
C GLU A 111 -10.26 18.67 0.67
N ARG A 112 -11.56 18.89 0.89
CA ARG A 112 -12.27 18.44 2.09
C ARG A 112 -12.65 16.97 1.94
N ARG A 113 -11.85 16.06 2.51
CA ARG A 113 -12.32 14.86 3.24
C ARG A 113 -11.17 14.20 3.99
N TYR A 114 -11.33 14.08 5.32
CA TYR A 114 -10.38 13.44 6.26
C TYR A 114 -10.95 12.16 6.87
N ASP A 115 -11.84 11.50 6.12
CA ASP A 115 -12.51 10.29 6.57
C ASP A 115 -11.59 9.08 6.38
N TRP A 116 -11.87 8.05 7.16
CA TRP A 116 -11.19 6.77 7.00
C TRP A 116 -11.53 6.18 5.64
N LEU A 117 -10.48 5.85 4.89
CA LEU A 117 -10.57 5.08 3.67
C LEU A 117 -10.22 3.64 3.98
N ALA A 118 -11.03 2.71 3.50
CA ALA A 118 -10.75 1.30 3.59
C ALA A 118 -11.02 0.63 2.25
N ASP A 119 -10.25 -0.40 1.95
CA ASP A 119 -10.48 -1.29 0.83
C ASP A 119 -10.18 -2.74 1.20
N VAL A 120 -10.79 -3.65 0.46
CA VAL A 120 -10.53 -5.09 0.57
C VAL A 120 -10.30 -5.65 -0.81
N GLY A 121 -9.51 -6.71 -0.89
CA GLY A 121 -9.22 -7.29 -2.18
C GLY A 121 -8.60 -8.67 -2.07
N PHE A 122 -8.35 -9.23 -3.24
CA PHE A 122 -7.64 -10.48 -3.37
C PHE A 122 -6.62 -10.40 -4.49
N GLY A 123 -5.53 -11.13 -4.32
CA GLY A 123 -4.38 -11.15 -5.21
C GLY A 123 -4.02 -12.54 -5.65
N LEU A 124 -3.63 -12.68 -6.91
CA LEU A 124 -3.04 -13.89 -7.47
C LEU A 124 -1.55 -13.66 -7.70
N ARG A 125 -0.76 -14.65 -7.32
CA ARG A 125 0.70 -14.58 -7.34
C ARG A 125 1.25 -15.72 -8.16
N PHE A 126 1.99 -15.37 -9.20
CA PHE A 126 2.60 -16.31 -10.12
C PHE A 126 4.11 -16.22 -10.00
N ALA A 127 4.73 -17.31 -9.54
CA ALA A 127 6.16 -17.46 -9.43
C ALA A 127 6.65 -18.58 -10.39
N PRO A 128 7.31 -18.26 -11.52
CA PRO A 128 7.89 -19.25 -12.42
C PRO A 128 9.09 -19.94 -11.74
N THR A 129 9.12 -21.27 -11.71
CA THR A 129 10.18 -22.06 -11.05
C THR A 129 11.47 -22.18 -11.88
N ARG A 130 11.42 -21.93 -13.20
CA ARG A 130 12.57 -22.07 -14.12
C ARG A 130 13.13 -20.75 -14.66
N SER A 131 12.57 -19.61 -14.27
CA SER A 131 13.16 -18.33 -14.63
C SER A 131 14.28 -18.02 -13.64
N SER A 132 15.52 -17.96 -14.12
CA SER A 132 16.71 -17.59 -13.33
C SER A 132 16.67 -16.18 -12.74
N ALA A 133 15.62 -15.40 -13.01
CA ALA A 133 15.53 -13.97 -12.72
C ALA A 133 14.51 -13.58 -11.63
N GLY A 134 14.02 -14.53 -10.82
CA GLY A 134 13.17 -14.21 -9.66
C GLY A 134 11.95 -13.34 -9.98
N LYS A 135 11.40 -13.47 -11.19
CA LYS A 135 10.25 -12.66 -11.64
C LYS A 135 8.98 -13.16 -10.97
N MET A 136 8.29 -12.29 -10.24
CA MET A 136 7.01 -12.59 -9.62
C MET A 136 5.96 -11.66 -10.20
N VAL A 137 4.89 -12.23 -10.75
CA VAL A 137 3.76 -11.46 -11.28
C VAL A 137 2.63 -11.51 -10.28
N HIS A 138 2.15 -10.33 -9.88
CA HIS A 138 1.00 -10.17 -9.00
C HIS A 138 -0.15 -9.55 -9.78
N LEU A 139 -1.33 -10.14 -9.64
CA LEU A 139 -2.59 -9.59 -10.12
C LEU A 139 -3.48 -9.37 -8.89
N ASP A 140 -3.65 -8.12 -8.48
CA ASP A 140 -4.44 -7.75 -7.33
C ASP A 140 -5.73 -7.07 -7.79
N ILE A 141 -6.86 -7.49 -7.24
CA ILE A 141 -8.18 -6.89 -7.46
C ILE A 141 -8.65 -6.34 -6.13
N ALA A 142 -8.93 -5.04 -6.08
CA ALA A 142 -9.30 -4.33 -4.88
C ALA A 142 -10.65 -3.62 -5.03
N PHE A 143 -11.40 -3.57 -3.94
CA PHE A 143 -12.74 -3.02 -3.84
C PHE A 143 -12.74 -1.96 -2.72
N PRO A 144 -12.91 -0.68 -3.04
CA PRO A 144 -13.04 0.36 -2.03
C PRO A 144 -14.32 0.15 -1.22
N LEU A 145 -14.22 0.19 0.10
CA LEU A 145 -15.34 0.04 1.04
C LEU A 145 -15.94 1.39 1.47
N GLY A 146 -15.39 2.49 0.99
CA GLY A 146 -15.83 3.85 1.30
C GLY A 146 -15.31 4.85 0.27
N GLY A 147 -15.69 6.11 0.43
CA GLY A 147 -15.30 7.19 -0.50
C GLY A 147 -16.49 7.85 -1.17
N ASP A 148 -16.21 8.69 -2.18
CA ASP A 148 -17.25 9.41 -2.92
C ASP A 148 -17.83 8.56 -4.06
N ALA A 149 -19.01 8.91 -4.55
CA ALA A 149 -19.70 8.20 -5.64
C ALA A 149 -18.95 8.29 -7.00
N SER A 150 -17.87 9.07 -7.07
CA SER A 150 -16.99 9.22 -8.22
C SER A 150 -15.90 8.13 -8.32
N ILE A 151 -15.80 7.23 -7.33
CA ILE A 151 -14.79 6.16 -7.33
C ILE A 151 -15.35 4.91 -8.00
N ASP A 152 -14.58 4.32 -8.90
CA ASP A 152 -14.91 3.03 -9.49
C ASP A 152 -15.02 1.95 -8.41
N THR A 153 -16.04 1.10 -8.54
CA THR A 153 -16.33 0.06 -7.56
C THR A 153 -15.27 -1.06 -7.50
N VAL A 154 -14.36 -1.11 -8.50
CA VAL A 154 -13.30 -2.12 -8.61
C VAL A 154 -12.04 -1.50 -9.19
N GLN A 155 -10.89 -1.79 -8.58
CA GLN A 155 -9.55 -1.48 -9.11
C GLN A 155 -8.80 -2.78 -9.42
N ILE A 156 -8.12 -2.81 -10.57
CA ILE A 156 -7.30 -3.96 -11.00
C ILE A 156 -5.86 -3.48 -11.13
N LEU A 157 -4.96 -4.08 -10.34
CA LEU A 157 -3.55 -3.78 -10.33
C LEU A 157 -2.75 -5.00 -10.84
N LEU A 158 -2.01 -4.79 -11.93
CA LEU A 158 -1.05 -5.77 -12.43
C LEU A 158 0.37 -5.27 -12.15
N GLU A 159 1.09 -5.96 -11.28
CA GLU A 159 2.47 -5.61 -10.92
C GLU A 159 3.41 -6.77 -11.24
N SER A 160 4.50 -6.48 -11.96
CA SER A 160 5.57 -7.44 -12.21
C SER A 160 6.82 -7.01 -11.46
N LYS A 161 7.15 -7.68 -10.34
CA LYS A 161 8.38 -7.43 -9.60
C LYS A 161 9.51 -8.34 -10.07
N ARG A 162 10.69 -7.76 -10.25
CA ARG A 162 11.94 -8.49 -10.46
C ARG A 162 12.74 -8.42 -9.15
N SER A 163 12.84 -9.53 -8.44
CA SER A 163 13.79 -9.66 -7.32
C SER A 163 15.16 -9.92 -7.92
N PHE A 164 16.14 -9.05 -7.65
CA PHE A 164 17.56 -9.31 -7.93
C PHE A 164 18.24 -9.85 -6.68
#